data_AF-A0A2N1NFD0-F1
#
_entry.id   AF-A0A2N1NFD0-F1
#
_cell.length_a   1.000
_cell.length_b   1.000
_cell.length_c   1.000
_cell.angle_alpha   90.00
_cell.angle_beta   90.00
_cell.angle_gamma   90.00
#
_symmetry.space_group_name_H-M   'P 1'
#
loop_
_entity.id
_entity.type
_entity.pdbx_description
1 polymer ?
#
loop_
_entity_poly.entity_id
_entity_poly.type
_entity_poly.pdbx_seq_one_letter_code
_entity_poly.pdbx_strand_id
1 'polypeptide(L)'
;CLECSTIRYNPILCNKISRPLPLSINIKYTPKYYWEDNPLKYLLQNLDLRDMWNTLNNESEIQSENPWITLADKALKGAFKDTPVFTGLCEVMGNAIERKLRNKCKKNLKYSDEFTSFLVILGGFSSRALDLFRQNLEGRTIQSIRQLRRNSEDYLTNPDLCYENVARFKRLVDSIQYDGPVAAMTDNTKLKPRLRYSSTFGCIIGSVFSIEKTKINVYADIPNIINEIKNEKAIAKDVHAYMLQIPLPKFPPIVIALIPNKGDDNSKTISQLHKKLIQEIASQLGIHILSIGSDGAITEFQAQKSIIDIQTPQRLSIREPSLNIHFSCPIFDNIGPIVRVQDPKHAKKTARNAIVSGARLLTFGTSSARYDHLLTLINQHDSIMYKNDVIKLDKQDDAAAYRTFCSENLKQCLTHEFQVKEGMEGFTIYLFIMGEIVDCYLNRIISPIERIRMATTGYFFLHLWRFHIENLYQKYPNFISIKQNFLAEQSFAIFTSLCESMLLLVKAHRDYYPQIPFLPWLHGSESCEHFFGVARQINSDFDFAELIQMLPKI
;
A
#
# COMPACT_ATOMS: atom_id res chain seq x y z
N CYS A 1 26.02 -22.66 -64.51
CA CYS A 1 27.19 -21.88 -64.97
C CYS A 1 28.29 -22.83 -65.45
N LEU A 2 29.21 -22.39 -66.32
CA LEU A 2 30.29 -23.27 -66.84
C LEU A 2 31.19 -23.77 -65.69
N GLU A 3 31.46 -22.90 -64.71
CA GLU A 3 32.20 -23.20 -63.48
C GLU A 3 31.48 -24.21 -62.57
N CYS A 4 30.14 -24.26 -62.64
CA CYS A 4 29.31 -25.20 -61.91
C CYS A 4 29.37 -26.60 -62.55
N SER A 5 29.58 -26.67 -63.87
CA SER A 5 29.69 -27.92 -64.63
C SER A 5 31.06 -28.57 -64.42
N THR A 6 32.13 -27.77 -64.34
CA THR A 6 33.50 -28.27 -64.06
C THR A 6 33.65 -28.87 -62.66
N ILE A 7 32.86 -28.42 -61.68
CA ILE A 7 32.80 -29.03 -60.33
C ILE A 7 32.29 -30.48 -60.40
N ARG A 8 31.37 -30.79 -61.31
CA ARG A 8 30.77 -32.13 -61.46
C ARG A 8 31.75 -33.18 -62.01
N TYR A 9 32.79 -32.72 -62.70
CA TYR A 9 33.88 -33.55 -63.21
C TYR A 9 35.18 -33.36 -62.41
N ASN A 10 35.13 -32.64 -61.28
CA ASN A 10 36.29 -32.44 -60.43
C ASN A 10 36.68 -33.78 -59.77
N PRO A 11 37.86 -34.34 -60.08
CA PRO A 11 38.23 -35.69 -59.66
C PRO A 11 38.37 -35.82 -58.14
N ILE A 12 38.67 -34.72 -57.43
CA ILE A 12 38.74 -34.70 -55.96
C ILE A 12 37.34 -34.82 -55.35
N LEU A 13 36.36 -34.12 -55.93
CA LEU A 13 34.98 -34.16 -55.47
C LEU A 13 34.35 -35.53 -55.77
N CYS A 14 34.53 -36.03 -56.99
CA CYS A 14 34.05 -37.37 -57.37
C CYS A 14 34.63 -38.45 -56.47
N ASN A 15 35.94 -38.39 -56.16
CA ASN A 15 36.59 -39.33 -55.22
C ASN A 15 36.14 -39.18 -53.77
N LYS A 16 35.65 -38.00 -53.34
CA LYS A 16 35.12 -37.82 -51.98
C LYS A 16 33.66 -38.29 -51.87
N ILE A 17 32.87 -38.11 -52.91
CA ILE A 17 31.46 -38.55 -52.94
C ILE A 17 31.36 -40.07 -53.11
N SER A 18 32.31 -40.69 -53.83
CA SER A 18 32.37 -42.15 -53.99
C SER A 18 32.91 -42.89 -52.77
N ARG A 19 33.39 -42.18 -51.72
CA ARG A 19 33.74 -42.82 -50.45
C ARG A 19 32.45 -43.23 -49.73
N PRO A 20 32.31 -44.49 -49.30
CA PRO A 20 31.16 -44.91 -48.52
C PRO A 20 31.07 -44.04 -47.27
N LEU A 21 29.89 -43.45 -47.05
CA LEU A 21 29.59 -42.76 -45.80
C LEU A 21 29.86 -43.72 -44.64
N PRO A 22 30.62 -43.31 -43.61
CA PRO A 22 30.84 -44.16 -42.46
C PRO A 22 29.49 -44.47 -41.82
N LEU A 23 29.25 -45.76 -41.54
CA LEU A 23 28.09 -46.20 -40.78
C LEU A 23 28.02 -45.40 -39.47
N SER A 24 26.80 -45.08 -39.03
CA SER A 24 26.48 -44.21 -37.88
C SER A 24 27.27 -44.53 -36.61
N ILE A 25 27.73 -45.77 -36.44
CA ILE A 25 28.54 -46.21 -35.29
C ILE A 25 29.95 -45.59 -35.23
N ASN A 26 30.46 -45.04 -36.34
CA ASN A 26 31.81 -44.49 -36.45
C ASN A 26 31.86 -42.94 -36.37
N ILE A 27 30.73 -42.25 -36.22
CA ILE A 27 30.67 -40.78 -36.07
C ILE A 27 30.85 -40.44 -34.58
N LYS A 28 32.08 -40.52 -34.05
CA LYS A 28 32.33 -40.32 -32.61
C LYS A 28 33.03 -39.02 -32.23
N TYR A 29 33.28 -38.09 -33.15
CA TYR A 29 33.94 -36.83 -32.81
C TYR A 29 33.41 -35.64 -33.60
N THR A 30 32.36 -35.00 -33.05
CA THR A 30 32.03 -33.61 -33.38
C THR A 30 32.68 -32.71 -32.32
N PRO A 31 33.55 -31.74 -32.69
CA PRO A 31 34.28 -30.92 -31.71
C PRO A 31 33.34 -30.04 -30.87
N LYS A 32 33.46 -30.15 -29.54
CA LYS A 32 32.64 -29.44 -28.52
C LYS A 32 32.89 -27.92 -28.40
N TYR A 33 33.82 -27.38 -29.19
CA TYR A 33 34.19 -25.95 -29.17
C TYR A 33 33.02 -25.01 -29.54
N TYR A 34 32.08 -25.44 -30.38
CA TYR A 34 30.93 -24.61 -30.79
C TYR A 34 29.84 -24.44 -29.71
N TRP A 35 30.04 -24.97 -28.49
CA TRP A 35 29.02 -25.00 -27.41
C TRP A 35 29.33 -24.09 -26.20
N GLU A 36 30.42 -23.33 -26.22
CA GLU A 36 30.81 -22.52 -25.04
C GLU A 36 29.92 -21.28 -24.83
N ASP A 37 29.39 -20.66 -25.90
CA ASP A 37 28.66 -19.38 -25.83
C ASP A 37 27.14 -19.46 -26.08
N ASN A 38 26.52 -20.65 -26.03
CA ASN A 38 25.10 -20.79 -26.35
C ASN A 38 24.17 -20.49 -25.14
N PRO A 39 23.23 -19.52 -25.24
CA PRO A 39 22.29 -19.18 -24.16
C PRO A 39 21.39 -20.34 -23.71
N LEU A 40 21.23 -21.39 -24.53
CA LEU A 40 20.54 -22.63 -24.16
C LEU A 40 21.17 -23.36 -22.96
N LYS A 41 22.47 -23.17 -22.69
CA LYS A 41 23.17 -23.82 -21.59
C LYS A 41 22.67 -23.37 -20.22
N TYR A 42 22.17 -22.13 -20.10
CA TYR A 42 21.59 -21.59 -18.87
C TYR A 42 20.24 -22.25 -18.56
N LEU A 43 19.45 -22.53 -19.60
CA LEU A 43 18.16 -23.23 -19.49
C LEU A 43 18.33 -24.73 -19.17
N LEU A 44 19.41 -25.35 -19.64
CA LEU A 44 19.75 -26.77 -19.40
C LEU A 44 20.45 -27.04 -18.05
N GLN A 45 20.63 -26.03 -17.20
CA GLN A 45 21.05 -26.25 -15.80
C GLN A 45 19.91 -26.84 -14.95
N ASN A 46 18.67 -26.65 -15.38
CA ASN A 46 17.52 -27.29 -14.76
C ASN A 46 17.48 -28.78 -15.18
N LEU A 47 17.60 -29.69 -14.20
CA LEU A 47 17.72 -31.13 -14.43
C LEU A 47 16.56 -31.69 -15.25
N ASP A 48 15.33 -31.23 -15.01
CA ASP A 48 14.15 -31.70 -15.76
C ASP A 48 14.14 -31.24 -17.22
N LEU A 49 14.57 -30.00 -17.49
CA LEU A 49 14.69 -29.48 -18.85
C LEU A 49 15.85 -30.16 -19.60
N ARG A 50 16.92 -30.50 -18.89
CA ARG A 50 18.06 -31.23 -19.44
C ARG A 50 17.67 -32.65 -19.83
N ASP A 51 16.90 -33.33 -18.99
CA ASP A 51 16.41 -34.67 -19.29
C ASP A 51 15.48 -34.67 -20.50
N MET A 52 14.51 -33.76 -20.57
CA MET A 52 13.64 -33.61 -21.75
C MET A 52 14.41 -33.27 -23.03
N TRP A 53 15.42 -32.41 -22.94
CA TRP A 53 16.27 -32.06 -24.09
C TRP A 53 17.10 -33.25 -24.57
N ASN A 54 17.64 -34.05 -23.65
CA ASN A 54 18.37 -35.27 -23.98
C ASN A 54 17.45 -36.32 -24.61
N THR A 55 16.16 -36.38 -24.21
CA THR A 55 15.18 -37.27 -24.83
C THR A 55 14.80 -36.82 -26.24
N LEU A 56 14.70 -35.51 -26.48
CA LEU A 56 14.31 -34.93 -27.77
C LEU A 56 15.42 -35.00 -28.84
N ASN A 57 16.70 -35.03 -28.44
CA ASN A 57 17.85 -35.00 -29.36
C ASN A 57 18.57 -36.34 -29.55
N ASN A 58 18.13 -37.42 -28.89
CA ASN A 58 18.68 -38.75 -29.15
C ASN A 58 18.09 -39.31 -30.45
N GLU A 59 18.73 -39.02 -31.58
CA GLU A 59 18.46 -39.62 -32.91
C GLU A 59 18.98 -41.07 -33.01
N SER A 60 18.63 -41.94 -32.06
CA SER A 60 18.74 -43.38 -32.26
C SER A 60 17.40 -43.91 -32.75
N GLU A 61 17.37 -44.61 -33.89
CA GLU A 61 16.20 -45.14 -34.61
C GLU A 61 15.34 -46.17 -33.84
N ILE A 62 15.35 -46.17 -32.51
CA ILE A 62 14.42 -46.91 -31.67
C ILE A 62 13.69 -45.88 -30.81
N GLN A 63 12.48 -45.51 -31.28
CA GLN A 63 11.46 -44.69 -30.62
C GLN A 63 12.02 -43.68 -29.62
N SER A 64 12.16 -42.42 -30.04
CA SER A 64 12.21 -41.30 -29.11
C SER A 64 11.12 -41.51 -28.06
N GLU A 65 11.49 -41.63 -26.78
CA GLU A 65 10.50 -41.63 -25.72
C GLU A 65 9.72 -40.33 -25.90
N ASN A 66 8.49 -40.48 -26.40
CA ASN A 66 7.65 -39.37 -26.74
C ASN A 66 7.56 -38.49 -25.48
N PRO A 67 7.83 -37.17 -25.55
CA PRO A 67 7.80 -36.31 -24.36
C PRO A 67 6.48 -36.41 -23.59
N TRP A 68 5.38 -36.78 -24.27
CA TRP A 68 4.10 -37.10 -23.64
C TRP A 68 4.11 -38.38 -22.79
N ILE A 69 4.86 -39.41 -23.19
CA ILE A 69 5.05 -40.65 -22.42
C ILE A 69 5.88 -40.37 -21.17
N THR A 70 6.97 -39.60 -21.28
CA THR A 70 7.78 -39.20 -20.11
C THR A 70 6.98 -38.31 -19.16
N LEU A 71 6.21 -37.36 -19.69
CA LEU A 71 5.32 -36.51 -18.90
C LEU A 71 4.23 -37.34 -18.19
N ALA A 72 3.64 -38.32 -18.88
CA ALA A 72 2.65 -39.22 -18.32
C ALA A 72 3.24 -40.13 -17.23
N ASP A 73 4.43 -40.71 -17.44
CA ASP A 73 5.14 -41.51 -16.44
C ASP A 73 5.45 -40.69 -15.17
N LYS A 74 5.98 -39.46 -15.34
CA LYS A 74 6.19 -38.53 -14.23
C LYS A 74 4.88 -38.18 -13.52
N ALA A 75 3.80 -37.94 -14.26
CA ALA A 75 2.48 -37.67 -13.70
C ALA A 75 1.91 -38.86 -12.90
N LEU A 76 2.01 -40.09 -13.45
CA LEU A 76 1.57 -41.33 -12.79
C LEU A 76 2.38 -41.62 -11.51
N LYS A 77 3.67 -41.29 -11.51
CA LYS A 77 4.54 -41.32 -10.32
C LYS A 77 4.26 -40.20 -9.32
N GLY A 78 3.33 -39.30 -9.62
CA GLY A 78 2.88 -38.24 -8.72
C GLY A 78 3.75 -36.99 -8.70
N ALA A 79 4.61 -36.77 -9.70
CA ALA A 79 5.53 -35.63 -9.75
C ALA A 79 4.83 -34.25 -9.73
N PHE A 80 3.55 -34.19 -10.12
CA PHE A 80 2.77 -32.96 -10.22
C PHE A 80 1.73 -32.76 -9.10
N LYS A 81 1.76 -33.61 -8.06
CA LYS A 81 0.79 -33.53 -6.94
C LYS A 81 0.81 -32.17 -6.24
N ASP A 82 2.00 -31.57 -6.10
CA ASP A 82 2.18 -30.27 -5.46
C ASP A 82 2.04 -29.09 -6.44
N THR A 83 1.60 -29.34 -7.69
CA THR A 83 1.42 -28.32 -8.74
C THR A 83 -0.03 -28.27 -9.24
N PRO A 84 -1.01 -27.91 -8.39
CA PRO A 84 -2.44 -27.99 -8.71
C PRO A 84 -2.88 -27.05 -9.86
N VAL A 85 -2.13 -25.97 -10.09
CA VAL A 85 -2.37 -25.06 -11.22
C VAL A 85 -2.04 -25.75 -12.55
N PHE A 86 -0.95 -26.54 -12.60
CA PHE A 86 -0.54 -27.26 -13.79
C PHE A 86 -1.48 -28.42 -14.09
N THR A 87 -1.90 -29.17 -13.07
CA THR A 87 -2.91 -30.24 -13.25
C THR A 87 -4.23 -29.65 -13.75
N GLY A 88 -4.70 -28.54 -13.17
CA GLY A 88 -5.89 -27.84 -13.64
C GLY A 88 -5.78 -27.34 -15.09
N LEU A 89 -4.59 -26.86 -15.51
CA LEU A 89 -4.32 -26.51 -16.90
C LEU A 89 -4.43 -27.73 -17.83
N CYS A 90 -3.79 -28.85 -17.48
CA CYS A 90 -3.83 -30.08 -18.26
C CYS A 90 -5.27 -30.60 -18.44
N GLU A 91 -6.07 -30.59 -17.38
CA GLU A 91 -7.48 -30.97 -17.42
C GLU A 91 -8.31 -30.10 -18.38
N VAL A 92 -8.13 -28.79 -18.32
CA VAL A 92 -8.86 -27.85 -19.18
C VAL A 92 -8.44 -28.03 -20.64
N MET A 93 -7.15 -28.19 -20.91
CA MET A 93 -6.61 -28.46 -22.25
C MET A 93 -7.16 -29.77 -22.81
N GLY A 94 -7.14 -30.85 -22.02
CA GLY A 94 -7.70 -32.15 -22.41
C GLY A 94 -9.19 -32.07 -22.74
N ASN A 95 -9.98 -31.44 -21.85
CA ASN A 95 -11.42 -31.24 -22.05
C ASN A 95 -11.73 -30.41 -23.31
N ALA A 96 -10.92 -29.38 -23.61
CA ALA A 96 -11.09 -28.56 -24.80
C ALA A 96 -10.84 -29.34 -26.09
N ILE A 97 -9.81 -30.20 -26.09
CA ILE A 97 -9.48 -31.09 -27.21
C ILE A 97 -10.56 -32.14 -27.42
N GLU A 98 -11.03 -32.82 -26.37
CA GLU A 98 -12.12 -33.80 -26.47
C GLU A 98 -13.39 -33.18 -27.07
N ARG A 99 -13.73 -31.96 -26.66
CA ARG A 99 -14.89 -31.25 -27.22
C ARG A 99 -14.68 -30.89 -28.69
N LYS A 100 -13.47 -30.49 -29.08
CA LYS A 100 -13.12 -30.26 -30.49
C LYS A 100 -13.28 -31.53 -31.32
N LEU A 101 -12.81 -32.67 -30.82
CA LEU A 101 -12.97 -33.98 -31.49
C LEU A 101 -14.45 -34.36 -31.65
N ARG A 102 -15.30 -33.99 -30.68
CA ARG A 102 -16.75 -34.23 -30.73
C ARG A 102 -17.53 -33.15 -31.49
N ASN A 103 -16.86 -32.23 -32.21
CA ASN A 103 -17.45 -31.06 -32.87
C ASN A 103 -18.36 -30.22 -31.94
N LYS A 104 -18.08 -30.22 -30.64
CA LYS A 104 -18.81 -29.45 -29.63
C LYS A 104 -18.12 -28.11 -29.38
N CYS A 105 -18.93 -27.09 -29.13
CA CYS A 105 -18.43 -25.78 -28.76
C CYS A 105 -17.68 -25.81 -27.40
N LYS A 106 -16.67 -24.96 -27.25
CA LYS A 106 -15.89 -24.78 -26.00
C LYS A 106 -16.66 -24.04 -24.88
N LYS A 107 -17.97 -23.81 -25.03
CA LYS A 107 -18.82 -23.14 -24.03
C LYS A 107 -18.96 -23.99 -22.76
N ASN A 108 -18.92 -23.39 -21.58
CA ASN A 108 -19.07 -24.07 -20.27
C ASN A 108 -17.99 -25.14 -19.99
N LEU A 109 -16.72 -24.83 -20.25
CA LEU A 109 -15.62 -25.60 -19.66
C LEU A 109 -15.60 -25.39 -18.15
N LYS A 110 -15.35 -26.47 -17.40
CA LYS A 110 -15.11 -26.40 -15.95
C LYS A 110 -13.63 -26.12 -15.72
N TYR A 111 -13.33 -25.34 -14.70
CA TYR A 111 -11.98 -24.97 -14.31
C TYR A 111 -11.86 -25.26 -12.82
N SER A 112 -10.73 -25.81 -12.37
CA SER A 112 -10.45 -25.95 -10.95
C SER A 112 -10.32 -24.58 -10.28
N ASP A 113 -10.46 -24.55 -8.95
CA ASP A 113 -10.39 -23.31 -8.18
C ASP A 113 -8.96 -22.76 -8.15
N GLU A 114 -7.95 -23.61 -8.10
CA GLU A 114 -6.54 -23.23 -8.11
C GLU A 114 -6.13 -22.62 -9.45
N PHE A 115 -6.54 -23.26 -10.57
CA PHE A 115 -6.28 -22.72 -11.90
C PHE A 115 -7.09 -21.44 -12.15
N THR A 116 -8.33 -21.37 -11.64
CA THR A 116 -9.12 -20.13 -11.69
C THR A 116 -8.44 -19.01 -10.93
N SER A 117 -7.95 -19.27 -9.72
CA SER A 117 -7.24 -18.29 -8.88
C SER A 117 -5.98 -17.79 -9.57
N PHE A 118 -5.20 -18.67 -10.19
CA PHE A 118 -4.05 -18.30 -11.01
C PHE A 118 -4.43 -17.34 -12.15
N LEU A 119 -5.50 -17.65 -12.91
CA LEU A 119 -5.96 -16.78 -14.00
C LEU A 119 -6.50 -15.43 -13.49
N VAL A 120 -7.14 -15.42 -12.32
CA VAL A 120 -7.61 -14.20 -11.65
C VAL A 120 -6.45 -13.31 -11.27
N ILE A 121 -5.36 -13.87 -10.73
CA ILE A 121 -4.12 -13.17 -10.38
C ILE A 121 -3.43 -12.64 -11.66
N LEU A 122 -3.27 -13.49 -12.68
CA LEU A 122 -2.68 -13.11 -13.97
C LEU A 122 -3.43 -11.95 -14.64
N GLY A 123 -4.77 -12.02 -14.66
CA GLY A 123 -5.62 -10.95 -15.16
C GLY A 123 -5.63 -9.69 -14.29
N GLY A 124 -5.29 -9.82 -13.00
CA GLY A 124 -5.04 -8.70 -12.08
C GLY A 124 -3.79 -7.92 -12.47
N PHE A 125 -2.68 -8.62 -12.72
CA PHE A 125 -1.43 -8.01 -13.16
C PHE A 125 -1.53 -7.39 -14.56
N SER A 126 -2.09 -8.12 -15.53
CA SER A 126 -2.23 -7.61 -16.89
C SER A 126 -3.31 -8.38 -17.66
N SER A 127 -4.32 -7.65 -18.13
CA SER A 127 -5.32 -8.22 -19.04
C SER A 127 -4.68 -8.70 -20.33
N ARG A 128 -3.62 -8.04 -20.80
CA ARG A 128 -2.88 -8.45 -22.00
C ARG A 128 -2.08 -9.73 -21.77
N ALA A 129 -1.53 -9.94 -20.57
CA ALA A 129 -0.89 -11.20 -20.21
C ALA A 129 -1.91 -12.34 -20.14
N LEU A 130 -3.09 -12.09 -19.56
CA LEU A 130 -4.19 -13.06 -19.57
C LEU A 130 -4.64 -13.39 -21.00
N ASP A 131 -4.78 -12.40 -21.87
CA ASP A 131 -5.18 -12.64 -23.27
C ASP A 131 -4.09 -13.39 -24.04
N LEU A 132 -2.81 -13.06 -23.83
CA LEU A 132 -1.68 -13.81 -24.41
C LEU A 132 -1.67 -15.25 -23.91
N PHE A 133 -1.89 -15.48 -22.62
CA PHE A 133 -2.02 -16.81 -22.06
C PHE A 133 -3.14 -17.58 -22.75
N ARG A 134 -4.33 -16.97 -22.91
CA ARG A 134 -5.49 -17.59 -23.55
C ARG A 134 -5.35 -17.83 -25.06
N GLN A 135 -4.50 -17.07 -25.73
CA GLN A 135 -4.20 -17.30 -27.15
C GLN A 135 -3.38 -18.57 -27.35
N ASN A 136 -2.54 -18.93 -26.38
CA ASN A 136 -1.65 -20.08 -26.45
C ASN A 136 -2.17 -21.31 -25.69
N LEU A 137 -2.99 -21.09 -24.65
CA LEU A 137 -3.51 -22.09 -23.73
C LEU A 137 -5.01 -21.87 -23.50
N GLU A 138 -5.69 -22.90 -23.00
CA GLU A 138 -7.11 -22.79 -22.67
C GLU A 138 -7.30 -22.16 -21.29
N GLY A 139 -8.15 -21.14 -21.19
CA GLY A 139 -8.35 -20.38 -19.96
C GLY A 139 -9.58 -19.48 -19.99
N ARG A 140 -9.99 -19.02 -18.80
CA ARG A 140 -11.14 -18.14 -18.59
C ARG A 140 -10.95 -16.77 -19.24
N THR A 141 -11.97 -16.28 -19.93
CA THR A 141 -12.01 -14.89 -20.43
C THR A 141 -12.01 -13.89 -19.27
N ILE A 142 -11.55 -12.66 -19.54
CA ILE A 142 -11.70 -11.55 -18.59
C ILE A 142 -13.18 -11.32 -18.21
N GLN A 143 -14.11 -11.57 -19.14
CA GLN A 143 -15.54 -11.50 -18.89
C GLN A 143 -16.00 -12.56 -17.88
N SER A 144 -15.55 -13.81 -18.03
CA SER A 144 -15.86 -14.89 -17.09
C SER A 144 -15.28 -14.61 -15.70
N ILE A 145 -14.06 -14.09 -15.62
CA ILE A 145 -13.44 -13.68 -14.35
C ILE A 145 -14.25 -12.55 -13.69
N ARG A 146 -14.66 -11.53 -14.46
CA ARG A 146 -15.51 -10.44 -13.94
C ARG A 146 -16.85 -10.96 -13.42
N GLN A 147 -17.46 -11.95 -14.10
CA GLN A 147 -18.69 -12.57 -13.66
C GLN A 147 -18.51 -13.35 -12.36
N LEU A 148 -17.42 -14.13 -12.23
CA LEU A 148 -17.08 -14.81 -10.97
C LEU A 148 -16.89 -13.83 -9.83
N ARG A 149 -16.15 -12.74 -10.06
CA ARG A 149 -15.94 -11.70 -9.05
C ARG A 149 -17.26 -11.08 -8.63
N ARG A 150 -18.15 -10.72 -9.56
CA ARG A 150 -19.48 -10.17 -9.24
C ARG A 150 -20.35 -11.12 -8.42
N ASN A 151 -20.21 -12.42 -8.64
CA ASN A 151 -20.96 -13.44 -7.92
C ASN A 151 -20.30 -13.84 -6.59
N SER A 152 -19.11 -13.32 -6.29
CA SER A 152 -18.46 -13.54 -5.00
C SER A 152 -19.15 -12.71 -3.92
N GLU A 153 -19.37 -13.32 -2.77
CA GLU A 153 -19.87 -12.64 -1.58
C GLU A 153 -18.93 -11.51 -1.10
N ASP A 154 -17.64 -11.58 -1.47
CA ASP A 154 -16.62 -10.63 -1.06
C ASP A 154 -16.56 -9.38 -1.95
N TYR A 155 -17.35 -9.32 -3.04
CA TYR A 155 -17.33 -8.19 -3.97
C TYR A 155 -18.00 -6.96 -3.39
N LEU A 156 -17.30 -5.81 -3.30
CA LEU A 156 -17.85 -4.56 -2.76
C LEU A 156 -19.13 -4.16 -3.50
N THR A 157 -20.28 -4.41 -2.87
CA THR A 157 -21.62 -4.23 -3.45
C THR A 157 -22.18 -2.83 -3.19
N ASN A 158 -21.65 -2.13 -2.20
CA ASN A 158 -21.98 -0.74 -1.91
C ASN A 158 -20.69 -0.01 -1.52
N PRO A 159 -20.27 1.07 -2.21
CA PRO A 159 -19.12 1.86 -1.80
C PRO A 159 -19.33 2.64 -0.50
N ASP A 160 -20.56 2.84 -0.03
CA ASP A 160 -20.83 3.54 1.22
C ASP A 160 -20.35 2.74 2.45
N LEU A 161 -20.12 3.45 3.56
CA LEU A 161 -19.88 2.83 4.85
C LEU A 161 -21.16 2.14 5.34
N CYS A 162 -21.26 0.83 5.15
CA CYS A 162 -22.41 0.01 5.51
C CYS A 162 -22.02 -1.24 6.29
N TYR A 163 -23.00 -1.83 6.99
CA TYR A 163 -22.79 -3.00 7.85
C TYR A 163 -22.12 -4.16 7.12
N GLU A 164 -22.58 -4.51 5.92
CA GLU A 164 -22.07 -5.65 5.15
C GLU A 164 -20.58 -5.52 4.80
N ASN A 165 -20.10 -4.31 4.47
CA ASN A 165 -18.69 -4.10 4.14
C ASN A 165 -17.78 -4.36 5.35
N VAL A 166 -18.23 -3.95 6.54
CA VAL A 166 -17.48 -4.19 7.78
C VAL A 166 -17.65 -5.64 8.24
N ALA A 167 -18.82 -6.25 8.02
CA ALA A 167 -19.07 -7.65 8.31
C ALA A 167 -18.18 -8.58 7.48
N ARG A 168 -17.82 -8.23 6.25
CA ARG A 168 -16.82 -8.96 5.45
C ARG A 168 -15.44 -8.94 6.08
N PHE A 169 -15.02 -7.78 6.59
CA PHE A 169 -13.79 -7.68 7.35
C PHE A 169 -13.86 -8.58 8.59
N LYS A 170 -14.99 -8.59 9.31
CA LYS A 170 -15.22 -9.50 10.44
C LYS A 170 -15.14 -10.97 10.05
N ARG A 171 -15.76 -11.38 8.94
CA ARG A 171 -15.66 -12.76 8.41
C ARG A 171 -14.21 -13.16 8.15
N LEU A 172 -13.39 -12.26 7.61
CA LEU A 172 -11.96 -12.51 7.45
C LEU A 172 -11.26 -12.68 8.80
N VAL A 173 -11.49 -11.77 9.73
CA VAL A 173 -10.93 -11.80 11.10
C VAL A 173 -11.29 -13.10 11.82
N ASP A 174 -12.54 -13.56 11.69
CA ASP A 174 -13.02 -14.81 12.28
C ASP A 174 -12.42 -16.05 11.62
N SER A 175 -12.23 -16.01 10.29
CA SER A 175 -11.65 -17.14 9.55
C SER A 175 -10.22 -17.47 9.99
N ILE A 176 -9.49 -16.47 10.49
CA ILE A 176 -8.13 -16.62 11.00
C ILE A 176 -8.07 -16.69 12.54
N GLN A 177 -9.23 -16.73 13.21
CA GLN A 177 -9.35 -16.79 14.68
C GLN A 177 -8.62 -15.65 15.39
N TYR A 178 -8.66 -14.45 14.82
CA TYR A 178 -8.02 -13.27 15.39
C TYR A 178 -9.00 -12.49 16.28
N ASP A 179 -8.58 -12.20 17.52
CA ASP A 179 -9.36 -11.45 18.52
C ASP A 179 -8.60 -10.21 19.04
N GLY A 180 -7.61 -9.75 18.27
CA GLY A 180 -6.78 -8.61 18.64
C GLY A 180 -7.33 -7.26 18.14
N PRO A 181 -6.54 -6.18 18.35
CA PRO A 181 -6.95 -4.84 17.95
C PRO A 181 -7.00 -4.67 16.42
N VAL A 182 -7.83 -3.75 15.95
CA VAL A 182 -7.95 -3.34 14.55
C VAL A 182 -7.65 -1.85 14.44
N ALA A 183 -6.83 -1.47 13.46
CA ALA A 183 -6.59 -0.08 13.11
C ALA A 183 -7.58 0.36 12.03
N ALA A 184 -8.36 1.41 12.31
CA ALA A 184 -9.12 2.13 11.29
C ALA A 184 -8.28 3.30 10.78
N MET A 185 -8.43 3.64 9.51
CA MET A 185 -7.68 4.71 8.88
C MET A 185 -8.48 5.35 7.76
N THR A 186 -8.29 6.66 7.62
CA THR A 186 -9.02 7.49 6.68
C THR A 186 -8.10 8.46 5.97
N ASP A 187 -8.38 8.68 4.69
CA ASP A 187 -7.75 9.72 3.90
C ASP A 187 -8.65 10.05 2.69
N ASN A 188 -8.46 11.25 2.13
CA ASN A 188 -9.24 11.76 1.01
C ASN A 188 -8.34 11.96 -0.20
N THR A 189 -8.82 11.59 -1.39
CA THR A 189 -8.06 11.76 -2.62
C THR A 189 -8.87 12.37 -3.74
N LYS A 190 -8.19 13.18 -4.57
CA LYS A 190 -8.82 13.84 -5.72
C LYS A 190 -9.24 12.83 -6.78
N LEU A 191 -10.42 13.06 -7.32
CA LEU A 191 -11.02 12.39 -8.46
C LEU A 191 -11.05 13.31 -9.68
N LYS A 192 -11.09 12.68 -10.86
CA LYS A 192 -11.57 13.34 -12.08
C LYS A 192 -13.10 13.51 -12.00
N PRO A 193 -13.64 14.74 -12.00
CA PRO A 193 -15.09 14.95 -11.86
C PRO A 193 -15.83 14.40 -13.07
N ARG A 194 -16.59 13.32 -12.90
CA ARG A 194 -17.34 12.67 -13.97
C ARG A 194 -18.48 11.81 -13.44
N LEU A 195 -19.65 11.89 -14.09
CA LEU A 195 -20.79 11.02 -13.84
C LEU A 195 -20.74 9.81 -14.77
N ARG A 196 -21.04 8.62 -14.25
CA ARG A 196 -21.22 7.40 -15.04
C ARG A 196 -22.42 6.61 -14.54
N TYR A 197 -23.08 5.88 -15.43
CA TYR A 197 -24.05 4.87 -15.05
C TYR A 197 -23.33 3.59 -14.57
N SER A 198 -23.69 3.09 -13.40
CA SER A 198 -23.24 1.79 -12.90
C SER A 198 -24.33 0.75 -13.11
N SER A 199 -24.10 -0.21 -14.00
CA SER A 199 -24.99 -1.37 -14.15
C SER A 199 -24.99 -2.28 -12.93
N THR A 200 -23.92 -2.26 -12.13
CA THR A 200 -23.83 -3.02 -10.88
C THR A 200 -24.81 -2.47 -9.83
N PHE A 201 -24.94 -1.15 -9.73
CA PHE A 201 -25.78 -0.50 -8.71
C PHE A 201 -27.14 -0.04 -9.27
N GLY A 202 -27.32 -0.05 -10.59
CA GLY A 202 -28.52 0.45 -11.25
C GLY A 202 -28.71 1.96 -11.10
N CYS A 203 -27.64 2.73 -10.85
CA CYS A 203 -27.72 4.15 -10.51
C CYS A 203 -26.64 4.98 -11.23
N ILE A 204 -26.77 6.30 -11.17
CA ILE A 204 -25.70 7.23 -11.58
C ILE A 204 -24.72 7.39 -10.42
N ILE A 205 -23.44 7.16 -10.69
CA ILE A 205 -22.33 7.31 -9.74
C ILE A 205 -21.39 8.44 -10.16
N GLY A 206 -20.57 8.90 -9.21
CA GLY A 206 -19.67 10.06 -9.38
C GLY A 206 -20.27 11.38 -8.91
N SER A 207 -21.39 11.34 -8.19
CA SER A 207 -21.94 12.45 -7.42
C SER A 207 -21.87 12.16 -5.92
N VAL A 208 -22.13 13.17 -5.10
CA VAL A 208 -22.24 13.04 -3.63
C VAL A 208 -23.61 12.55 -3.16
N PHE A 209 -24.53 12.27 -4.10
CA PHE A 209 -25.85 11.77 -3.76
C PHE A 209 -25.77 10.28 -3.39
N SER A 210 -26.68 9.85 -2.51
CA SER A 210 -26.82 8.44 -2.18
C SER A 210 -27.24 7.61 -3.40
N ILE A 211 -26.88 6.32 -3.38
CA ILE A 211 -27.24 5.36 -4.42
C ILE A 211 -28.75 5.28 -4.62
N GLU A 212 -29.52 5.45 -3.54
CA GLU A 212 -30.99 5.46 -3.60
C GLU A 212 -31.53 6.67 -4.36
N LYS A 213 -30.96 7.87 -4.13
CA LYS A 213 -31.37 9.11 -4.81
C LYS A 213 -31.03 9.08 -6.30
N THR A 214 -29.94 8.40 -6.69
CA THR A 214 -29.51 8.32 -8.10
C THR A 214 -29.94 7.04 -8.81
N LYS A 215 -30.80 6.24 -8.18
CA LYS A 215 -31.30 4.98 -8.74
C LYS A 215 -32.15 5.25 -9.97
N ILE A 216 -31.91 4.48 -11.03
CA ILE A 216 -32.65 4.58 -12.29
C ILE A 216 -33.63 3.42 -12.34
N ASN A 217 -34.92 3.72 -12.33
CA ASN A 217 -35.97 2.71 -12.51
C ASN A 217 -36.42 2.68 -13.97
N VAL A 218 -36.52 3.86 -14.61
CA VAL A 218 -36.86 4.02 -16.02
C VAL A 218 -35.86 4.91 -16.75
N TYR A 219 -35.68 4.70 -18.05
CA TYR A 219 -34.70 5.46 -18.84
C TYR A 219 -34.92 6.98 -18.80
N ALA A 220 -36.19 7.42 -18.64
CA ALA A 220 -36.55 8.83 -18.51
C ALA A 220 -36.02 9.49 -17.21
N ASP A 221 -35.60 8.71 -16.21
CA ASP A 221 -35.03 9.23 -14.97
C ASP A 221 -33.61 9.81 -15.20
N ILE A 222 -32.88 9.29 -16.19
CA ILE A 222 -31.47 9.62 -16.41
C ILE A 222 -31.25 11.13 -16.60
N PRO A 223 -31.95 11.82 -17.53
CA PRO A 223 -31.76 13.26 -17.70
C PRO A 223 -32.18 14.06 -16.47
N ASN A 224 -33.24 13.64 -15.77
CA ASN A 224 -33.75 14.32 -14.57
C ASN A 224 -32.72 14.28 -13.44
N ILE A 225 -32.19 13.08 -13.13
CA ILE A 225 -31.17 12.88 -12.10
C ILE A 225 -29.88 13.64 -12.46
N ILE A 226 -29.44 13.58 -13.73
CA ILE A 226 -28.25 14.33 -14.16
C ILE A 226 -28.45 15.84 -14.00
N ASN A 227 -29.63 16.36 -14.38
CA ASN A 227 -29.93 17.77 -14.25
C ASN A 227 -30.01 18.19 -12.78
N GLU A 228 -30.60 17.39 -11.90
CA GLU A 228 -30.63 17.62 -10.46
C GLU A 228 -29.21 17.69 -9.88
N ILE A 229 -28.36 16.71 -10.19
CA ILE A 229 -26.95 16.68 -9.76
C ILE A 229 -26.21 17.95 -10.23
N LYS A 230 -26.44 18.39 -11.47
CA LYS A 230 -25.82 19.60 -12.02
C LYS A 230 -26.32 20.87 -11.33
N ASN A 231 -27.64 20.97 -11.12
CA ASN A 231 -28.28 22.11 -10.47
C ASN A 231 -27.79 22.27 -9.02
N GLU A 232 -27.67 21.18 -8.28
CA GLU A 232 -27.13 21.16 -6.91
C GLU A 232 -25.59 21.20 -6.85
N LYS A 233 -24.89 21.23 -8.00
CA LYS A 233 -23.42 21.17 -8.09
C LYS A 233 -22.83 19.99 -7.31
N ALA A 234 -23.51 18.84 -7.38
CA ALA A 234 -23.25 17.66 -6.57
C ALA A 234 -22.26 16.67 -7.21
N ILE A 235 -21.53 17.06 -8.26
CA ILE A 235 -20.50 16.20 -8.88
C ILE A 235 -19.33 16.04 -7.91
N ALA A 236 -18.92 14.80 -7.66
CA ALA A 236 -17.82 14.48 -6.77
C ALA A 236 -16.49 14.97 -7.34
N LYS A 237 -15.67 15.54 -6.47
CA LYS A 237 -14.31 16.00 -6.78
C LYS A 237 -13.26 15.20 -6.05
N ASP A 238 -13.58 14.70 -4.86
CA ASP A 238 -12.69 13.83 -4.10
C ASP A 238 -13.47 12.60 -3.61
N VAL A 239 -12.75 11.63 -3.08
CA VAL A 239 -13.29 10.42 -2.46
C VAL A 239 -12.56 10.12 -1.16
N HIS A 240 -13.33 9.96 -0.11
CA HIS A 240 -12.84 9.62 1.21
C HIS A 240 -12.85 8.10 1.37
N ALA A 241 -11.68 7.50 1.59
CA ALA A 241 -11.53 6.07 1.79
C ALA A 241 -11.53 5.73 3.29
N TYR A 242 -12.26 4.69 3.66
CA TYR A 242 -12.13 4.04 4.96
C TYR A 242 -11.51 2.67 4.77
N MET A 243 -10.47 2.40 5.55
CA MET A 243 -9.84 1.08 5.57
C MET A 243 -9.74 0.56 7.00
N LEU A 244 -9.82 -0.77 7.12
CA LEU A 244 -9.52 -1.49 8.35
C LEU A 244 -8.31 -2.38 8.14
N GLN A 245 -7.44 -2.46 9.14
CA GLN A 245 -6.24 -3.29 9.09
C GLN A 245 -6.04 -4.00 10.41
N ILE A 246 -5.71 -5.30 10.35
CA ILE A 246 -5.10 -6.01 11.47
C ILE A 246 -3.67 -5.50 11.59
N PRO A 247 -3.26 -4.84 12.70
CA PRO A 247 -1.96 -4.20 12.85
C PRO A 247 -0.87 -5.25 13.12
N LEU A 248 -0.75 -6.23 12.23
CA LEU A 248 0.24 -7.29 12.22
C LEU A 248 0.86 -7.43 10.82
N PRO A 249 2.10 -7.95 10.71
CA PRO A 249 2.75 -8.11 9.42
C PRO A 249 1.96 -9.08 8.53
N LYS A 250 2.02 -8.86 7.22
CA LYS A 250 1.38 -9.69 6.17
C LYS A 250 -0.14 -9.61 6.09
N PHE A 251 -0.81 -8.85 6.96
CA PHE A 251 -2.22 -8.54 6.81
C PHE A 251 -2.40 -7.23 6.05
N PRO A 252 -2.97 -7.27 4.82
CA PRO A 252 -3.20 -6.08 4.05
C PRO A 252 -4.35 -5.25 4.64
N PRO A 253 -4.34 -3.93 4.46
CA PRO A 253 -5.49 -3.08 4.76
C PRO A 253 -6.64 -3.39 3.80
N ILE A 254 -7.88 -3.37 4.29
CA ILE A 254 -9.08 -3.68 3.52
C ILE A 254 -9.96 -2.44 3.44
N VAL A 255 -10.32 -2.05 2.22
CA VAL A 255 -11.24 -0.94 1.97
C VAL A 255 -12.66 -1.35 2.35
N ILE A 256 -13.25 -0.63 3.30
CA ILE A 256 -14.63 -0.84 3.76
C ILE A 256 -15.59 0.24 3.26
N ALA A 257 -15.08 1.40 2.82
CA ALA A 257 -15.89 2.43 2.19
C ALA A 257 -15.06 3.33 1.26
N LEU A 258 -15.71 3.85 0.23
CA LEU A 258 -15.25 4.87 -0.70
C LEU A 258 -16.38 5.89 -0.87
N ILE A 259 -16.31 7.00 -0.14
CA ILE A 259 -17.40 7.96 -0.02
C ILE A 259 -17.08 9.20 -0.89
N PRO A 260 -17.79 9.44 -2.00
CA PRO A 260 -17.54 10.58 -2.85
C PRO A 260 -17.98 11.89 -2.17
N ASN A 261 -17.15 12.92 -2.27
CA ASN A 261 -17.43 14.25 -1.71
C ASN A 261 -17.01 15.37 -2.69
N LYS A 262 -17.28 16.64 -2.33
CA LYS A 262 -16.93 17.81 -3.16
C LYS A 262 -15.54 18.40 -2.83
N GLY A 263 -14.78 17.78 -1.95
CA GLY A 263 -13.55 18.33 -1.38
C GLY A 263 -13.78 19.42 -0.34
N ASP A 264 -15.01 19.52 0.19
CA ASP A 264 -15.43 20.49 1.20
C ASP A 264 -15.98 19.82 2.47
N ASP A 265 -15.63 18.54 2.70
CA ASP A 265 -16.05 17.80 3.90
C ASP A 265 -15.57 18.52 5.16
N ASN A 266 -16.51 18.74 6.08
CA ASN A 266 -16.23 19.38 7.34
C ASN A 266 -16.04 18.32 8.46
N SER A 267 -15.48 18.77 9.58
CA SER A 267 -15.20 17.90 10.73
C SER A 267 -16.44 17.22 11.33
N LYS A 268 -17.65 17.80 11.16
CA LYS A 268 -18.90 17.18 11.63
C LYS A 268 -19.31 16.00 10.75
N THR A 269 -19.23 16.14 9.43
CA THR A 269 -19.52 15.05 8.48
C THR A 269 -18.59 13.87 8.72
N ILE A 270 -17.29 14.12 8.85
CA ILE A 270 -16.28 13.07 9.11
C ILE A 270 -16.52 12.43 10.49
N SER A 271 -16.82 13.24 11.52
CA SER A 271 -17.17 12.73 12.85
C SER A 271 -18.38 11.80 12.83
N GLN A 272 -19.42 12.12 12.05
CA GLN A 272 -20.58 11.25 11.88
C GLN A 272 -20.21 9.91 11.23
N LEU A 273 -19.32 9.91 10.25
CA LEU A 273 -18.82 8.68 9.63
C LEU A 273 -18.01 7.82 10.62
N HIS A 274 -17.14 8.43 11.42
CA HIS A 274 -16.43 7.72 12.49
C HIS A 274 -17.40 7.12 13.52
N LYS A 275 -18.41 7.89 13.95
CA LYS A 275 -19.46 7.40 14.87
C LYS A 275 -20.24 6.23 14.28
N LYS A 276 -20.61 6.31 13.01
CA LYS A 276 -21.28 5.22 12.29
C LYS A 276 -20.43 3.95 12.28
N LEU A 277 -19.13 4.06 11.94
CA LEU A 277 -18.23 2.91 11.98
C LEU A 277 -18.13 2.31 13.38
N ILE A 278 -17.90 3.14 14.39
CA ILE A 278 -17.62 2.69 15.76
C ILE A 278 -18.90 2.24 16.46
N GLN A 279 -19.84 3.16 16.69
CA GLN A 279 -20.98 2.98 17.58
C GLN A 279 -22.09 2.13 16.94
N GLU A 280 -22.30 2.25 15.63
CA GLU A 280 -23.39 1.52 14.96
C GLU A 280 -22.95 0.16 14.41
N ILE A 281 -21.79 0.08 13.75
CA ILE A 281 -21.40 -1.12 13.01
C ILE A 281 -20.41 -1.99 13.80
N ALA A 282 -19.27 -1.44 14.22
CA ALA A 282 -18.21 -2.22 14.88
C ALA A 282 -18.65 -2.77 16.24
N SER A 283 -19.43 -2.00 17.01
CA SER A 283 -20.00 -2.45 18.29
C SER A 283 -20.92 -3.68 18.13
N GLN A 284 -21.73 -3.72 17.07
CA GLN A 284 -22.61 -4.87 16.78
C GLN A 284 -21.84 -6.10 16.31
N LEU A 285 -20.75 -5.89 15.56
CA LEU A 285 -19.91 -6.96 15.04
C LEU A 285 -18.86 -7.45 16.05
N GLY A 286 -18.69 -6.77 17.18
CA GLY A 286 -17.63 -7.06 18.15
C GLY A 286 -16.23 -6.88 17.56
N ILE A 287 -16.02 -5.83 16.74
CA ILE A 287 -14.70 -5.52 16.18
C ILE A 287 -13.97 -4.55 17.10
N HIS A 288 -12.81 -4.97 17.58
CA HIS A 288 -11.95 -4.23 18.50
C HIS A 288 -11.15 -3.12 17.80
N ILE A 289 -11.83 -2.06 17.31
CA ILE A 289 -11.15 -0.88 16.76
C ILE A 289 -10.37 -0.18 17.87
N LEU A 290 -9.04 -0.20 17.78
CA LEU A 290 -8.14 0.42 18.77
C LEU A 290 -7.71 1.83 18.36
N SER A 291 -7.55 2.10 17.07
CA SER A 291 -7.07 3.41 16.60
C SER A 291 -7.79 3.91 15.36
N ILE A 292 -7.81 5.24 15.22
CA ILE A 292 -8.23 5.94 14.00
C ILE A 292 -7.05 6.76 13.51
N GLY A 293 -6.47 6.38 12.37
CA GLY A 293 -5.36 7.07 11.71
C GLY A 293 -5.83 8.10 10.67
N SER A 294 -5.23 9.29 10.64
CA SER A 294 -5.47 10.33 9.61
C SER A 294 -4.23 11.18 9.31
N ASP A 295 -4.18 11.82 8.15
CA ASP A 295 -3.06 12.65 7.66
C ASP A 295 -2.78 13.94 8.48
N GLY A 296 -3.74 14.38 9.29
CA GLY A 296 -3.64 15.57 10.13
C GLY A 296 -4.08 16.87 9.48
N ALA A 297 -4.87 16.80 8.41
CA ALA A 297 -5.73 17.89 8.00
C ALA A 297 -6.58 18.39 9.19
N ILE A 298 -6.81 19.71 9.26
CA ILE A 298 -7.51 20.34 10.41
C ILE A 298 -8.90 19.71 10.62
N THR A 299 -9.61 19.42 9.52
CA THR A 299 -10.94 18.82 9.54
C THR A 299 -10.93 17.40 10.11
N GLU A 300 -9.99 16.56 9.69
CA GLU A 300 -9.77 15.20 10.22
C GLU A 300 -9.35 15.24 11.69
N PHE A 301 -8.39 16.09 12.06
CA PHE A 301 -7.94 16.23 13.44
C PHE A 301 -9.08 16.63 14.39
N GLN A 302 -9.94 17.56 13.96
CA GLN A 302 -11.12 17.95 14.73
C GLN A 302 -12.16 16.82 14.80
N ALA A 303 -12.36 16.08 13.71
CA ALA A 303 -13.26 14.92 13.69
C ALA A 303 -12.78 13.84 14.67
N GLN A 304 -11.49 13.48 14.65
CA GLN A 304 -10.90 12.56 15.62
C GLN A 304 -11.05 13.08 17.06
N LYS A 305 -10.76 14.36 17.31
CA LYS A 305 -10.92 14.97 18.64
C LYS A 305 -12.36 14.83 19.14
N SER A 306 -13.35 15.04 18.26
CA SER A 306 -14.76 14.87 18.61
C SER A 306 -15.13 13.45 19.04
N ILE A 307 -14.40 12.43 18.58
CA ILE A 307 -14.57 11.02 19.03
C ILE A 307 -13.93 10.83 20.40
N ILE A 308 -12.73 11.36 20.61
CA ILE A 308 -12.02 11.25 21.90
C ILE A 308 -12.77 11.97 23.04
N ASP A 309 -13.45 13.06 22.71
CA ASP A 309 -14.26 13.85 23.65
C ASP A 309 -15.64 13.22 23.95
N ILE A 310 -16.02 12.11 23.29
CA ILE A 310 -17.26 11.40 23.60
C ILE A 310 -17.25 10.92 25.05
N GLN A 311 -18.31 11.25 25.79
CA GLN A 311 -18.52 10.74 27.13
C GLN A 311 -18.93 9.27 27.07
N THR A 312 -18.15 8.44 27.71
CA THR A 312 -18.34 6.99 27.86
C THR A 312 -18.29 6.64 29.34
N PRO A 313 -18.95 5.56 29.79
CA PRO A 313 -18.95 5.15 31.19
C PRO A 313 -17.53 4.89 31.72
N GLN A 314 -16.64 4.42 30.86
CA GLN A 314 -15.26 4.11 31.18
C GLN A 314 -14.30 4.84 30.24
N ARG A 315 -13.14 5.25 30.76
CA ARG A 315 -12.07 5.85 29.97
C ARG A 315 -10.74 5.26 30.38
N LEU A 316 -9.91 4.94 29.39
CA LEU A 316 -8.51 4.62 29.66
C LEU A 316 -7.80 5.94 29.95
N SER A 317 -7.10 6.04 31.08
CA SER A 317 -6.37 7.27 31.42
C SER A 317 -4.99 7.02 32.01
N ILE A 318 -4.08 7.93 31.71
CA ILE A 318 -2.75 8.04 32.30
C ILE A 318 -2.77 9.34 33.09
N ARG A 319 -2.56 9.25 34.40
CA ARG A 319 -2.60 10.38 35.32
C ARG A 319 -1.29 10.43 36.07
N GLU A 320 -0.59 11.55 35.94
CA GLU A 320 0.53 11.89 36.80
C GLU A 320 0.37 13.36 37.21
N PRO A 321 -0.38 13.62 38.30
CA PRO A 321 -0.73 14.98 38.72
C PRO A 321 0.48 15.85 39.02
N SER A 322 1.57 15.27 39.51
CA SER A 322 2.81 16.00 39.83
C SER A 322 3.45 16.64 38.60
N LEU A 323 3.21 16.07 37.42
CA LEU A 323 3.73 16.53 36.12
C LEU A 323 2.65 17.15 35.24
N ASN A 324 1.45 17.38 35.79
CA ASN A 324 0.27 17.86 35.06
C ASN A 324 -0.09 16.99 33.83
N ILE A 325 0.13 15.67 33.93
CA ILE A 325 -0.24 14.72 32.87
C ILE A 325 -1.65 14.18 33.15
N HIS A 326 -2.55 14.40 32.20
CA HIS A 326 -3.85 13.77 32.15
C HIS A 326 -4.21 13.38 30.71
N PHE A 327 -3.73 12.22 30.27
CA PHE A 327 -4.08 11.67 28.95
C PHE A 327 -5.24 10.70 29.11
N SER A 328 -6.24 10.79 28.23
CA SER A 328 -7.34 9.84 28.26
C SER A 328 -7.92 9.57 26.89
N CYS A 329 -8.49 8.38 26.73
CA CYS A 329 -9.32 8.03 25.60
C CYS A 329 -10.60 7.30 26.05
N PRO A 330 -11.69 7.41 25.27
CA PRO A 330 -12.95 6.73 25.57
C PRO A 330 -12.82 5.22 25.41
N ILE A 331 -13.57 4.47 26.22
CA ILE A 331 -13.78 3.03 26.05
C ILE A 331 -15.22 2.82 25.61
N PHE A 332 -15.42 2.17 24.47
CA PHE A 332 -16.74 1.87 23.95
C PHE A 332 -17.12 0.42 24.24
N ASP A 333 -18.39 0.20 24.57
CA ASP A 333 -18.93 -1.14 24.82
C ASP A 333 -18.78 -2.02 23.56
N ASN A 334 -18.37 -3.27 23.76
CA ASN A 334 -18.06 -4.28 22.73
C ASN A 334 -16.91 -3.93 21.76
N ILE A 335 -16.19 -2.83 21.99
CA ILE A 335 -15.07 -2.39 21.13
C ILE A 335 -13.78 -2.26 21.94
N GLY A 336 -13.81 -1.57 23.07
CA GLY A 336 -12.63 -1.26 23.87
C GLY A 336 -12.16 0.21 23.72
N PRO A 337 -10.90 0.52 24.12
CA PRO A 337 -10.36 1.87 24.06
C PRO A 337 -10.09 2.30 22.61
N ILE A 338 -10.37 3.58 22.28
CA ILE A 338 -10.10 4.15 20.96
C ILE A 338 -9.12 5.31 21.04
N VAL A 339 -7.97 5.19 20.40
CA VAL A 339 -6.92 6.20 20.38
C VAL A 339 -6.88 6.90 19.01
N ARG A 340 -6.90 8.23 19.00
CA ARG A 340 -6.66 9.00 17.76
C ARG A 340 -5.19 8.89 17.37
N VAL A 341 -4.86 8.75 16.11
CA VAL A 341 -3.48 8.71 15.63
C VAL A 341 -3.35 9.63 14.42
N GLN A 342 -2.33 10.47 14.46
CA GLN A 342 -1.94 11.33 13.35
C GLN A 342 -0.86 10.61 12.55
N ASP A 343 -0.78 10.84 11.23
CA ASP A 343 0.22 10.20 10.40
C ASP A 343 1.64 10.66 10.78
N PRO A 344 2.52 9.76 11.27
CA PRO A 344 3.87 10.13 11.67
C PRO A 344 4.73 10.62 10.49
N LYS A 345 4.51 10.10 9.27
CA LYS A 345 5.23 10.56 8.07
C LYS A 345 4.79 11.97 7.68
N HIS A 346 3.49 12.24 7.74
CA HIS A 346 2.98 13.60 7.49
C HIS A 346 3.47 14.60 8.54
N ALA A 347 3.53 14.18 9.80
CA ALA A 347 4.11 14.98 10.87
C ALA A 347 5.59 15.29 10.64
N LYS A 348 6.38 14.30 10.16
CA LYS A 348 7.79 14.51 9.76
C LYS A 348 7.92 15.55 8.65
N LYS A 349 7.06 15.49 7.62
CA LYS A 349 6.99 16.52 6.56
C LYS A 349 6.65 17.89 7.12
N THR A 350 5.69 17.95 8.05
CA THR A 350 5.29 19.21 8.72
C THR A 350 6.44 19.79 9.51
N ALA A 351 7.20 18.96 10.25
CA ALA A 351 8.36 19.39 11.01
C ALA A 351 9.45 19.97 10.11
N ARG A 352 9.76 19.32 8.98
CA ARG A 352 10.72 19.85 8.00
C ARG A 352 10.23 21.18 7.42
N ASN A 353 8.96 21.20 6.97
CA ASN A 353 8.38 22.38 6.33
C ASN A 353 8.29 23.58 7.28
N ALA A 354 8.21 23.36 8.61
CA ALA A 354 8.28 24.44 9.59
C ALA A 354 9.61 25.21 9.52
N ILE A 355 10.74 24.51 9.31
CA ILE A 355 12.07 25.15 9.11
C ILE A 355 12.15 25.82 7.74
N VAL A 356 11.71 25.11 6.68
CA VAL A 356 11.93 25.54 5.29
C VAL A 356 11.00 26.67 4.86
N SER A 357 9.83 26.82 5.48
CA SER A 357 8.84 27.80 5.04
C SER A 357 9.30 29.26 5.08
N GLY A 358 10.28 29.60 5.93
CA GLY A 358 10.71 30.98 6.18
C GLY A 358 9.65 31.89 6.81
N ALA A 359 8.45 31.38 7.09
CA ALA A 359 7.35 32.16 7.64
C ALA A 359 7.51 32.43 9.14
N ARG A 360 8.34 31.64 9.82
CA ARG A 360 8.55 31.65 11.27
C ARG A 360 10.03 31.43 11.56
N LEU A 361 10.54 32.10 12.58
CA LEU A 361 11.87 31.88 13.14
C LEU A 361 11.71 30.98 14.36
N LEU A 362 12.13 29.72 14.31
CA LEU A 362 11.97 28.83 15.46
C LEU A 362 13.05 29.15 16.51
N THR A 363 12.67 29.80 17.61
CA THR A 363 13.62 30.39 18.57
C THR A 363 13.91 29.46 19.75
N PHE A 364 15.18 29.27 20.11
CA PHE A 364 15.66 28.42 21.21
C PHE A 364 16.65 29.19 22.10
N GLY A 365 16.15 30.10 22.93
CA GLY A 365 17.00 30.98 23.74
C GLY A 365 17.83 31.90 22.84
N THR A 366 19.16 31.74 22.87
CA THR A 366 20.10 32.49 22.03
C THR A 366 20.32 31.87 20.65
N SER A 367 19.78 30.68 20.40
CA SER A 367 19.91 29.95 19.14
C SER A 367 18.56 29.86 18.40
N SER A 368 18.54 29.28 17.20
CA SER A 368 17.30 29.08 16.42
C SER A 368 17.40 27.88 15.46
N ALA A 369 16.27 27.41 14.94
CA ALA A 369 16.22 26.49 13.82
C ALA A 369 15.72 27.23 12.57
N ARG A 370 16.56 27.27 11.52
CA ARG A 370 16.37 28.10 10.33
C ARG A 370 16.76 27.37 9.05
N TYR A 371 16.29 27.88 7.92
CA TYR A 371 16.58 27.34 6.59
C TYR A 371 18.07 27.37 6.24
N ASP A 372 18.82 28.39 6.65
CA ASP A 372 20.25 28.50 6.39
C ASP A 372 21.06 27.37 7.01
N HIS A 373 20.64 26.82 8.15
CA HIS A 373 21.29 25.63 8.73
C HIS A 373 21.20 24.42 7.80
N LEU A 374 20.03 24.16 7.21
CA LEU A 374 19.87 23.12 6.19
C LEU A 374 20.72 23.40 4.94
N LEU A 375 20.78 24.67 4.52
CA LEU A 375 21.61 25.09 3.38
C LEU A 375 23.12 24.88 3.65
N THR A 376 23.57 25.10 4.87
CA THR A 376 24.95 24.81 5.27
C THR A 376 25.24 23.32 5.22
N LEU A 377 24.34 22.48 5.74
CA LEU A 377 24.53 21.02 5.74
C LEU A 377 24.59 20.44 4.33
N ILE A 378 23.69 20.82 3.42
CA ILE A 378 23.69 20.27 2.04
C ILE A 378 24.93 20.62 1.21
N ASN A 379 25.68 21.64 1.63
CA ASN A 379 26.91 22.07 0.95
C ASN A 379 28.15 21.37 1.50
N GLN A 380 28.03 20.56 2.55
CA GLN A 380 29.11 19.72 3.04
C GLN A 380 29.36 18.56 2.07
N HIS A 381 30.63 18.17 1.90
CA HIS A 381 31.02 17.10 0.98
C HIS A 381 30.45 15.73 1.35
N ASP A 382 30.17 15.51 2.62
CA ASP A 382 29.62 14.30 3.21
C ASP A 382 28.12 14.43 3.51
N SER A 383 27.42 15.43 2.98
CA SER A 383 25.97 15.60 3.14
C SER A 383 25.21 14.34 2.76
N ILE A 384 24.39 13.85 3.69
CA ILE A 384 23.43 12.78 3.40
C ILE A 384 22.22 13.30 2.62
N MET A 385 21.92 14.60 2.76
CA MET A 385 20.82 15.26 2.07
C MET A 385 21.24 15.66 0.65
N TYR A 386 20.32 15.53 -0.30
CA TYR A 386 20.51 16.02 -1.66
C TYR A 386 20.19 17.51 -1.76
N LYS A 387 20.77 18.20 -2.75
CA LYS A 387 20.45 19.61 -3.01
C LYS A 387 18.96 19.86 -3.21
N ASN A 388 18.26 18.93 -3.86
CA ASN A 388 16.82 19.02 -4.10
C ASN A 388 15.95 18.81 -2.84
N ASP A 389 16.54 18.29 -1.75
CA ASP A 389 15.85 18.12 -0.46
C ASP A 389 15.64 19.45 0.26
N VAL A 390 16.28 20.52 -0.21
CA VAL A 390 16.26 21.85 0.42
C VAL A 390 16.00 22.94 -0.64
N ILE A 391 16.69 22.89 -1.78
CA ILE A 391 16.54 23.82 -2.90
C ILE A 391 15.52 23.26 -3.90
N LYS A 392 14.53 24.07 -4.32
CA LYS A 392 13.41 23.61 -5.18
C LYS A 392 12.68 22.40 -4.57
N LEU A 393 12.48 22.47 -3.26
CA LEU A 393 11.88 21.45 -2.43
C LEU A 393 10.53 20.95 -2.95
N ASP A 394 10.40 19.63 -3.10
CA ASP A 394 9.09 18.97 -3.05
C ASP A 394 8.63 18.83 -1.59
N LYS A 395 7.63 19.64 -1.21
CA LYS A 395 7.08 19.67 0.16
C LYS A 395 6.43 18.36 0.57
N GLN A 396 6.12 17.48 -0.39
CA GLN A 396 5.48 16.18 -0.17
C GLN A 396 6.47 15.00 -0.20
N ASP A 397 7.77 15.24 -0.47
CA ASP A 397 8.76 14.16 -0.49
C ASP A 397 9.09 13.65 0.92
N ASP A 398 8.61 12.44 1.22
CA ASP A 398 8.87 11.70 2.44
C ASP A 398 10.35 11.35 2.61
N ALA A 399 11.07 11.06 1.52
CA ALA A 399 12.46 10.63 1.58
C ALA A 399 13.37 11.79 1.99
N ALA A 400 13.12 13.00 1.47
CA ALA A 400 13.81 14.21 1.93
C ALA A 400 13.50 14.52 3.40
N ALA A 401 12.27 14.32 3.85
CA ALA A 401 11.91 14.50 5.27
C ALA A 401 12.60 13.45 6.16
N TYR A 402 12.69 12.20 5.70
CA TYR A 402 13.44 11.15 6.38
C TYR A 402 14.92 11.51 6.54
N ARG A 403 15.58 11.92 5.44
CA ARG A 403 16.98 12.37 5.46
C ARG A 403 17.20 13.55 6.40
N THR A 404 16.27 14.52 6.45
CA THR A 404 16.39 15.68 7.36
C THR A 404 16.47 15.27 8.84
N PHE A 405 15.70 14.27 9.26
CA PHE A 405 15.60 13.87 10.67
C PHE A 405 16.35 12.57 11.00
N CYS A 406 17.18 12.05 10.09
CA CYS A 406 17.94 10.84 10.37
C CYS A 406 19.17 11.14 11.25
N SER A 407 19.66 10.09 11.92
CA SER A 407 20.79 10.17 12.85
C SER A 407 22.07 10.68 12.19
N GLU A 408 22.28 10.31 10.93
CA GLU A 408 23.44 10.70 10.14
C GLU A 408 23.42 12.20 9.85
N ASN A 409 22.26 12.79 9.56
CA ASN A 409 22.12 14.23 9.37
C ASN A 409 22.36 15.00 10.67
N LEU A 410 21.81 14.48 11.77
CA LEU A 410 22.03 15.05 13.11
C LEU A 410 23.53 15.07 13.45
N LYS A 411 24.26 14.00 13.11
CA LYS A 411 25.72 13.92 13.31
C LYS A 411 26.48 15.00 12.53
N GLN A 412 25.96 15.49 11.40
CA GLN A 412 26.58 16.58 10.64
C GLN A 412 26.50 17.93 11.37
N CYS A 413 25.64 18.05 12.38
CA CYS A 413 25.57 19.22 13.26
C CYS A 413 26.66 19.19 14.36
N LEU A 414 27.42 18.10 14.48
CA LEU A 414 28.42 17.90 15.52
C LEU A 414 29.84 18.07 15.00
N THR A 415 30.76 18.46 15.88
CA THR A 415 32.21 18.43 15.66
C THR A 415 32.75 16.99 15.73
N HIS A 416 34.02 16.79 15.38
CA HIS A 416 34.68 15.48 15.51
C HIS A 416 34.73 14.96 16.97
N GLU A 417 34.60 15.86 17.95
CA GLU A 417 34.54 15.54 19.39
C GLU A 417 33.11 15.35 19.91
N PHE A 418 32.13 15.22 19.01
CA PHE A 418 30.69 15.09 19.34
C PHE A 418 30.10 16.29 20.10
N GLN A 419 30.72 17.47 19.99
CA GLN A 419 30.13 18.71 20.50
C GLN A 419 29.25 19.35 19.42
N VAL A 420 28.18 20.04 19.81
CA VAL A 420 27.34 20.75 18.84
C VAL A 420 28.13 21.91 18.23
N LYS A 421 28.09 22.05 16.91
CA LYS A 421 28.73 23.18 16.20
C LYS A 421 28.11 24.51 16.65
N GLU A 422 28.95 25.53 16.82
CA GLU A 422 28.51 26.86 17.22
C GLU A 422 27.41 27.39 16.28
N GLY A 423 26.31 27.87 16.86
CA GLY A 423 25.14 28.38 16.14
C GLY A 423 24.13 27.31 15.68
N MET A 424 24.44 26.02 15.87
CA MET A 424 23.56 24.90 15.50
C MET A 424 22.80 24.32 16.70
N GLU A 425 22.86 24.92 17.89
CA GLU A 425 22.34 24.36 19.14
C GLU A 425 20.81 24.16 19.07
N GLY A 426 20.07 25.22 18.76
CA GLY A 426 18.62 25.17 18.61
C GLY A 426 18.19 24.26 17.45
N PHE A 427 18.96 24.25 16.38
CA PHE A 427 18.71 23.40 15.22
C PHE A 427 18.89 21.91 15.52
N THR A 428 19.97 21.55 16.21
CA THR A 428 20.27 20.17 16.64
C THR A 428 19.18 19.67 17.59
N ILE A 429 18.78 20.50 18.56
CA ILE A 429 17.69 20.17 19.48
C ILE A 429 16.39 19.92 18.72
N TYR A 430 16.06 20.80 17.75
CA TYR A 430 14.86 20.63 16.94
C TYR A 430 14.87 19.35 16.11
N LEU A 431 15.98 19.07 15.42
CA LEU A 431 16.14 17.84 14.64
C LEU A 431 16.00 16.59 15.52
N PHE A 432 16.65 16.58 16.68
CA PHE A 432 16.59 15.48 17.63
C PHE A 432 15.15 15.25 18.12
N ILE A 433 14.51 16.28 18.69
CA ILE A 433 13.17 16.13 19.28
C ILE A 433 12.12 15.74 18.24
N MET A 434 12.12 16.37 17.06
CA MET A 434 11.16 16.03 16.01
C MET A 434 11.42 14.65 15.41
N GLY A 435 12.69 14.26 15.27
CA GLY A 435 13.09 12.92 14.89
C GLY A 435 12.56 11.87 15.87
N GLU A 436 12.78 12.08 17.17
CA GLU A 436 12.35 11.18 18.25
C GLU A 436 10.83 11.00 18.29
N ILE A 437 10.05 12.08 18.17
CA ILE A 437 8.58 12.02 18.14
C ILE A 437 8.08 11.13 17.00
N VAL A 438 8.71 11.17 15.84
CA VAL A 438 8.30 10.34 14.69
C VAL A 438 8.86 8.92 14.78
N ASP A 439 10.11 8.77 15.18
CA ASP A 439 10.78 7.47 15.22
C ASP A 439 10.23 6.57 16.34
N CYS A 440 9.66 7.16 17.40
CA CYS A 440 8.90 6.39 18.39
C CYS A 440 7.70 5.64 17.77
N TYR A 441 7.22 6.04 16.59
CA TYR A 441 6.24 5.30 15.79
C TYR A 441 6.88 4.41 14.73
N LEU A 442 7.78 4.98 13.92
CA LEU A 442 8.21 4.34 12.66
C LEU A 442 9.38 3.37 12.82
N ASN A 443 10.20 3.52 13.86
CA ASN A 443 11.33 2.62 14.06
C ASN A 443 10.82 1.23 14.45
N ARG A 444 11.35 0.17 13.83
CA ARG A 444 10.88 -1.21 14.00
C ARG A 444 11.62 -2.00 15.10
N ILE A 445 12.66 -1.43 15.69
CA ILE A 445 13.57 -2.13 16.61
C ILE A 445 13.39 -1.64 18.05
N ILE A 446 12.88 -0.42 18.24
CA ILE A 446 12.76 0.23 19.54
C ILE A 446 11.70 -0.47 20.42
N SER A 447 12.05 -0.69 21.69
CA SER A 447 11.18 -1.29 22.71
C SER A 447 10.05 -0.34 23.14
N PRO A 448 8.91 -0.85 23.66
CA PRO A 448 7.82 0.01 24.13
C PRO A 448 8.24 1.03 25.21
N ILE A 449 9.13 0.66 26.13
CA ILE A 449 9.59 1.58 27.18
C ILE A 449 10.41 2.74 26.62
N GLU A 450 11.23 2.47 25.61
CA GLU A 450 12.01 3.52 24.97
C GLU A 450 11.08 4.44 24.17
N ARG A 451 10.09 3.90 23.44
CA ARG A 451 9.05 4.74 22.79
C ARG A 451 8.34 5.68 23.76
N ILE A 452 8.04 5.22 24.98
CA ILE A 452 7.49 6.08 26.03
C ILE A 452 8.45 7.21 26.39
N ARG A 453 9.76 6.91 26.56
CA ARG A 453 10.77 7.94 26.85
C ARG A 453 10.88 8.97 25.73
N MET A 454 10.95 8.52 24.47
CA MET A 454 11.00 9.39 23.31
C MET A 454 9.78 10.31 23.24
N ALA A 455 8.57 9.74 23.37
CA ALA A 455 7.31 10.47 23.31
C ALA A 455 7.13 11.44 24.49
N THR A 456 7.47 11.04 25.71
CA THR A 456 7.41 11.92 26.89
C THR A 456 8.43 13.05 26.81
N THR A 457 9.66 12.76 26.36
CA THR A 457 10.68 13.78 26.12
C THR A 457 10.20 14.81 25.12
N GLY A 458 9.63 14.35 23.99
CA GLY A 458 9.02 15.22 22.98
C GLY A 458 7.87 16.07 23.55
N TYR A 459 6.96 15.45 24.30
CA TYR A 459 5.83 16.14 24.93
C TYR A 459 6.30 17.27 25.86
N PHE A 460 7.14 16.95 26.85
CA PHE A 460 7.62 17.94 27.81
C PHE A 460 8.42 19.04 27.12
N PHE A 461 9.27 18.69 26.16
CA PHE A 461 10.03 19.67 25.41
C PHE A 461 9.12 20.67 24.68
N LEU A 462 8.10 20.19 23.96
CA LEU A 462 7.17 21.05 23.22
C LEU A 462 6.45 22.05 24.14
N HIS A 463 5.98 21.57 25.30
CA HIS A 463 5.28 22.39 26.28
C HIS A 463 6.21 23.40 26.97
N LEU A 464 7.41 22.98 27.39
CA LEU A 464 8.41 23.86 27.98
C LEU A 464 8.91 24.91 26.97
N TRP A 465 9.10 24.51 25.72
CA TRP A 465 9.48 25.41 24.64
C TRP A 465 8.40 26.47 24.40
N ARG A 466 7.12 26.07 24.32
CA ARG A 466 6.01 27.02 24.20
C ARG A 466 5.96 28.00 25.39
N PHE A 467 6.04 27.48 26.61
CA PHE A 467 6.05 28.29 27.82
C PHE A 467 7.23 29.27 27.85
N HIS A 468 8.41 28.84 27.40
CA HIS A 468 9.57 29.72 27.26
C HIS A 468 9.31 30.89 26.30
N ILE A 469 8.73 30.63 25.12
CA ILE A 469 8.39 31.69 24.16
C ILE A 469 7.29 32.61 24.70
N GLU A 470 6.30 32.10 25.42
CA GLU A 470 5.26 32.89 26.07
C GLU A 470 5.86 33.84 27.12
N ASN A 471 6.81 33.38 27.93
CA ASN A 471 7.53 34.23 28.89
C ASN A 471 8.40 35.29 28.21
N LEU A 472 9.07 34.94 27.11
CA LEU A 472 9.83 35.90 26.32
C LEU A 472 8.93 36.96 25.66
N TYR A 473 7.75 36.55 25.20
CA TYR A 473 6.75 37.48 24.66
C TYR A 473 6.30 38.50 25.72
N GLN A 474 6.07 38.07 26.97
CA GLN A 474 5.72 38.98 28.05
C GLN A 474 6.83 39.99 28.37
N LYS A 475 8.10 39.57 28.31
CA LYS A 475 9.26 40.43 28.58
C LYS A 475 9.62 41.35 27.41
N TYR A 476 9.47 40.86 26.18
CA TYR A 476 9.94 41.51 24.95
C TYR A 476 8.85 41.48 23.85
N PRO A 477 7.67 42.09 24.08
CA PRO A 477 6.50 41.96 23.20
C PRO A 477 6.70 42.56 21.81
N ASN A 478 7.67 43.48 21.66
CA ASN A 478 7.99 44.13 20.39
C ASN A 478 8.91 43.28 19.49
N PHE A 479 9.56 42.25 20.04
CA PHE A 479 10.56 41.45 19.33
C PHE A 479 10.16 39.98 19.19
N ILE A 480 9.49 39.43 20.21
CA ILE A 480 9.07 38.04 20.24
C ILE A 480 7.56 37.98 20.11
N SER A 481 7.06 36.96 19.42
CA SER A 481 5.64 36.62 19.39
C SER A 481 5.50 35.13 19.12
N ILE A 482 4.48 34.47 19.69
CA ILE A 482 4.22 33.05 19.47
C ILE A 482 4.02 32.76 17.97
N LYS A 483 3.34 33.66 17.26
CA LYS A 483 3.06 33.50 15.83
C LYS A 483 4.31 33.51 14.94
N GLN A 484 5.37 34.18 15.36
CA GLN A 484 6.61 34.29 14.58
C GLN A 484 7.74 33.43 15.14
N ASN A 485 7.77 33.17 16.45
CA ASN A 485 8.92 32.58 17.15
C ASN A 485 8.74 31.12 17.57
N PHE A 486 7.56 30.54 17.30
CA PHE A 486 7.19 29.19 17.66
C PHE A 486 6.48 28.49 16.50
N LEU A 487 6.28 27.17 16.63
CA LEU A 487 5.51 26.36 15.70
C LEU A 487 4.12 26.94 15.43
N ALA A 488 3.58 26.65 14.25
CA ALA A 488 2.17 26.87 13.99
C ALA A 488 1.32 26.07 14.99
N GLU A 489 0.19 26.64 15.40
CA GLU A 489 -0.68 26.03 16.41
C GLU A 489 -1.15 24.63 16.00
N GLN A 490 -1.45 24.43 14.71
CA GLN A 490 -1.77 23.12 14.16
C GLN A 490 -0.60 22.13 14.29
N SER A 491 0.61 22.53 13.91
CA SER A 491 1.81 21.67 14.03
C SER A 491 2.07 21.30 15.48
N PHE A 492 1.98 22.27 16.40
CA PHE A 492 2.09 22.01 17.83
C PHE A 492 1.04 21.01 18.33
N ALA A 493 -0.22 21.15 17.92
CA ALA A 493 -1.29 20.23 18.28
C ALA A 493 -1.05 18.81 17.72
N ILE A 494 -0.57 18.67 16.49
CA ILE A 494 -0.24 17.38 15.87
C ILE A 494 0.89 16.69 16.66
N PHE A 495 2.00 17.37 16.92
CA PHE A 495 3.13 16.76 17.64
C PHE A 495 2.78 16.40 19.09
N THR A 496 2.03 17.27 19.77
CA THR A 496 1.53 17.00 21.12
C THR A 496 0.62 15.77 21.10
N SER A 497 -0.32 15.71 20.15
CA SER A 497 -1.22 14.57 20.00
C SER A 497 -0.48 13.27 19.70
N LEU A 498 0.58 13.28 18.89
CA LEU A 498 1.39 12.08 18.64
C LEU A 498 2.01 11.56 19.94
N CYS A 499 2.55 12.46 20.76
CA CYS A 499 3.14 12.04 22.04
C CYS A 499 2.08 11.43 22.98
N GLU A 500 0.92 12.07 23.12
CA GLU A 500 -0.21 11.57 23.92
C GLU A 500 -0.69 10.19 23.43
N SER A 501 -0.88 10.08 22.12
CA SER A 501 -1.40 8.88 21.48
C SER A 501 -0.46 7.69 21.61
N MET A 502 0.86 7.89 21.54
CA MET A 502 1.83 6.81 21.74
C MET A 502 1.69 6.19 23.13
N LEU A 503 1.59 7.02 24.17
CA LEU A 503 1.43 6.54 25.54
C LEU A 503 0.10 5.81 25.75
N LEU A 504 -0.99 6.34 25.18
CA LEU A 504 -2.31 5.70 25.23
C LEU A 504 -2.33 4.37 24.48
N LEU A 505 -1.69 4.28 23.30
CA LEU A 505 -1.56 3.04 22.54
C LEU A 505 -0.79 1.97 23.32
N VAL A 506 0.36 2.33 23.91
CA VAL A 506 1.15 1.38 24.71
C VAL A 506 0.33 0.88 25.91
N LYS A 507 -0.38 1.78 26.60
CA LYS A 507 -1.23 1.40 27.73
C LYS A 507 -2.40 0.51 27.29
N ALA A 508 -3.06 0.85 26.18
CA ALA A 508 -4.17 0.08 25.65
C ALA A 508 -3.72 -1.34 25.24
N HIS A 509 -2.58 -1.46 24.55
CA HIS A 509 -1.99 -2.76 24.24
C HIS A 509 -1.66 -3.57 25.49
N ARG A 510 -1.03 -2.96 26.49
CA ARG A 510 -0.68 -3.64 27.74
C ARG A 510 -1.91 -4.15 28.49
N ASP A 511 -2.96 -3.33 28.60
CA ASP A 511 -4.12 -3.62 29.43
C ASP A 511 -5.15 -4.53 28.72
N TYR A 512 -5.29 -4.45 27.39
CA TYR A 512 -6.32 -5.17 26.63
C TYR A 512 -5.75 -6.25 25.70
N TYR A 513 -4.55 -6.07 25.16
CA TYR A 513 -3.98 -6.95 24.13
C TYR A 513 -2.54 -7.39 24.45
N PRO A 514 -2.25 -7.89 25.68
CA PRO A 514 -0.88 -8.15 26.12
C PRO A 514 -0.15 -9.24 25.31
N GLN A 515 -0.91 -10.10 24.61
CA GLN A 515 -0.37 -11.18 23.79
C GLN A 515 -0.11 -10.76 22.33
N ILE A 516 -0.58 -9.57 21.92
CA ILE A 516 -0.44 -9.10 20.54
C ILE A 516 0.78 -8.18 20.44
N PRO A 517 1.71 -8.42 19.50
CA PRO A 517 2.84 -7.53 19.26
C PRO A 517 2.41 -6.08 19.03
N PHE A 518 3.09 -5.13 19.68
CA PHE A 518 2.83 -3.70 19.51
C PHE A 518 3.62 -3.14 18.31
N LEU A 519 2.91 -2.82 17.22
CA LEU A 519 3.50 -2.32 15.97
C LEU A 519 2.93 -0.93 15.61
N PRO A 520 3.41 0.16 16.26
CA PRO A 520 2.80 1.49 16.16
C PRO A 520 2.74 2.08 14.75
N TRP A 521 3.65 1.67 13.85
CA TRP A 521 3.66 2.12 12.45
C TRP A 521 2.47 1.61 11.63
N LEU A 522 1.64 0.68 12.15
CA LEU A 522 0.43 0.19 11.50
C LEU A 522 -0.86 0.90 11.97
N HIS A 523 -0.74 1.94 12.81
CA HIS A 523 -1.87 2.70 13.34
C HIS A 523 -2.08 4.07 12.65
N GLY A 524 -1.22 4.45 11.69
CA GLY A 524 -1.35 5.67 10.89
C GLY A 524 -2.25 5.53 9.66
N SER A 525 -2.20 6.50 8.75
CA SER A 525 -2.97 6.51 7.48
C SER A 525 -2.18 6.09 6.24
N GLU A 526 -0.92 5.69 6.39
CA GLU A 526 -0.02 5.32 5.29
C GLU A 526 -0.63 4.31 4.30
N SER A 527 -1.39 3.34 4.80
CA SER A 527 -2.09 2.35 3.97
C SER A 527 -3.09 2.97 2.98
N CYS A 528 -3.73 4.09 3.32
CA CYS A 528 -4.59 4.83 2.40
C CYS A 528 -3.77 5.48 1.27
N GLU A 529 -2.62 6.08 1.61
CA GLU A 529 -1.71 6.65 0.61
C GLU A 529 -1.22 5.57 -0.36
N HIS A 530 -0.86 4.38 0.14
CA HIS A 530 -0.48 3.23 -0.70
C HIS A 530 -1.62 2.76 -1.59
N PHE A 531 -2.83 2.62 -1.05
CA PHE A 531 -4.02 2.26 -1.83
C PHE A 531 -4.24 3.25 -2.99
N PHE A 532 -4.19 4.55 -2.71
CA PHE A 532 -4.32 5.57 -3.75
C PHE A 532 -3.13 5.59 -4.71
N GLY A 533 -1.92 5.31 -4.24
CA GLY A 533 -0.72 5.16 -5.06
C GLY A 533 -0.86 4.03 -6.08
N VAL A 534 -1.33 2.85 -5.65
CA VAL A 534 -1.59 1.70 -6.51
C VAL A 534 -2.71 2.02 -7.52
N ALA A 535 -3.79 2.66 -7.07
CA ALA A 535 -4.86 3.11 -7.96
C ALA A 535 -4.32 4.04 -9.06
N ARG A 536 -3.42 4.98 -8.71
CA ARG A 536 -2.77 5.91 -9.65
C ARG A 536 -1.78 5.24 -10.60
N GLN A 537 -1.15 4.14 -10.19
CA GLN A 537 -0.32 3.33 -11.09
C GLN A 537 -1.16 2.65 -12.18
N ILE A 538 -2.40 2.25 -11.85
CA ILE A 538 -3.34 1.65 -12.82
C ILE A 538 -3.92 2.73 -13.74
N ASN A 539 -4.35 3.86 -13.18
CA ASN A 539 -4.81 5.04 -13.92
C ASN A 539 -4.47 6.32 -13.15
N SER A 540 -3.64 7.19 -13.70
CA SER A 540 -3.16 8.39 -13.00
C SER A 540 -4.23 9.42 -12.69
N ASP A 541 -5.31 9.48 -13.49
CA ASP A 541 -6.41 10.43 -13.37
C ASP A 541 -7.75 9.69 -13.50
N PHE A 542 -8.14 8.99 -12.44
CA PHE A 542 -9.36 8.18 -12.40
C PHE A 542 -10.59 8.97 -11.92
N ASP A 543 -11.76 8.61 -12.45
CA ASP A 543 -13.03 8.99 -11.84
C ASP A 543 -13.52 7.97 -10.81
N PHE A 544 -14.60 8.29 -10.09
CA PHE A 544 -15.14 7.43 -9.03
C PHE A 544 -15.53 6.03 -9.51
N ALA A 545 -16.08 5.93 -10.72
CA ALA A 545 -16.49 4.64 -11.28
C ALA A 545 -15.28 3.76 -11.61
N GLU A 546 -14.22 4.37 -12.13
CA GLU A 546 -12.94 3.69 -12.37
C GLU A 546 -12.32 3.21 -11.06
N LEU A 547 -12.34 4.01 -9.99
CA LEU A 547 -11.83 3.59 -8.68
C LEU A 547 -12.53 2.33 -8.16
N ILE A 548 -13.87 2.30 -8.18
CA ILE A 548 -14.65 1.11 -7.77
C ILE A 548 -14.29 -0.11 -8.62
N GLN A 549 -14.07 0.08 -9.93
CA GLN A 549 -13.70 -1.00 -10.83
C GLN A 549 -12.26 -1.49 -10.63
N MET A 550 -11.37 -0.64 -10.12
CA MET A 550 -9.99 -0.98 -9.81
C MET A 550 -9.85 -1.71 -8.47
N LEU A 551 -10.77 -1.52 -7.53
CA LEU A 551 -10.69 -2.12 -6.19
C LEU A 551 -10.45 -3.63 -6.18
N PRO A 552 -11.08 -4.47 -7.03
CA PRO A 552 -10.76 -5.91 -7.10
C PRO A 552 -9.40 -6.26 -7.75
N LYS A 553 -8.63 -5.27 -8.19
CA LYS A 553 -7.27 -5.43 -8.73
C LYS A 553 -6.19 -4.96 -7.75
N ILE A 554 -6.58 -4.13 -6.77
CA ILE A 554 -5.75 -3.62 -5.69
C ILE A 554 -5.91 -4.57 -4.52
#